data_AF-A0A947KFG8-F1
#
_entry.id   AF-A0A947KFG8-F1
#
_cell.length_a   1.000
_cell.length_b   1.000
_cell.length_c   1.000
_cell.angle_alpha   90.00
_cell.angle_beta   90.00
_cell.angle_gamma   90.00
#
_symmetry.space_group_name_H-M   'P 1'
#
loop_
_entity.id
_entity.type
_entity.pdbx_description
1 polymer ?
#
loop_
_entity_poly.entity_id
_entity_poly.type
_entity_poly.pdbx_seq_one_letter_code
_entity_poly.pdbx_strand_id
1 'polypeptide(L)'
;MKHVIIAWGLIMLLGAFRCGSKHSEPPIVAKVENRIITADEYAFAYELSPRELTSLENQKARLSVLDRLIDRILLAQNAEKLELGSTDTMMQQAVDIYRRQAINRELYLKHIRTPISVNEDEEREAFRRSKMTLFVKHFVSEKE
;
A
#
# COMPACT_ATOMS: atom_id res chain seq x y z
N MET A 1 -28.40 13.63 -47.69
CA MET A 1 -29.10 13.39 -46.41
C MET A 1 -28.97 11.96 -45.84
N LYS A 2 -28.51 10.95 -46.60
CA LYS A 2 -28.33 9.58 -46.07
C LYS A 2 -27.03 9.40 -45.25
N HIS A 3 -25.98 10.16 -45.56
CA HIS A 3 -24.69 10.08 -44.84
C HIS A 3 -24.67 10.75 -43.46
N VAL A 4 -25.58 11.70 -43.21
CA VAL A 4 -25.68 12.40 -41.90
C VAL A 4 -26.31 11.49 -40.84
N ILE A 5 -27.26 10.65 -41.24
CA ILE A 5 -27.96 9.71 -40.35
C ILE A 5 -27.02 8.59 -39.90
N ILE A 6 -26.12 8.14 -40.79
CA ILE A 6 -25.13 7.09 -40.49
C ILE A 6 -24.08 7.61 -39.49
N ALA A 7 -23.67 8.87 -39.60
CA ALA A 7 -22.70 9.48 -38.68
C ALA A 7 -23.27 9.65 -37.26
N TRP A 8 -24.55 9.98 -37.13
CA TRP A 8 -25.23 10.08 -35.83
C TRP A 8 -25.43 8.71 -35.15
N GLY A 9 -25.72 7.66 -35.94
CA GLY A 9 -25.80 6.30 -35.43
C GLY A 9 -24.46 5.77 -34.88
N LEU A 10 -23.34 6.14 -35.52
CA LEU A 10 -22.00 5.72 -35.08
C LEU A 10 -21.57 6.42 -33.78
N ILE A 11 -21.92 7.70 -33.61
CA ILE A 11 -21.63 8.47 -32.39
C ILE A 11 -22.46 7.99 -31.20
N MET A 12 -23.69 7.54 -31.43
CA MET A 12 -24.55 6.97 -30.38
C MET A 12 -24.08 5.58 -29.91
N LEU A 13 -23.47 4.79 -30.81
CA LEU A 13 -22.94 3.47 -30.48
C LEU A 13 -21.65 3.53 -29.64
N LEU A 14 -20.83 4.57 -29.83
CA LEU A 14 -19.59 4.80 -29.08
C LEU A 14 -19.81 5.34 -27.65
N GLY A 15 -20.99 5.87 -27.34
CA GLY A 15 -21.33 6.38 -26.00
C GLY A 15 -21.72 5.31 -24.97
N ALA A 16 -22.06 4.10 -25.42
CA ALA A 16 -22.57 3.03 -24.54
C ALA A 16 -21.47 2.22 -23.83
N PHE A 17 -20.19 2.42 -24.17
CA PHE A 17 -19.05 1.75 -23.53
C PHE A 17 -18.48 2.48 -22.31
N ARG A 18 -19.19 3.45 -21.74
CA ARG A 18 -18.91 3.90 -20.36
C ARG A 18 -19.51 2.90 -19.37
N CYS A 19 -18.89 1.72 -19.31
CA CYS A 19 -18.97 0.85 -18.15
C CYS A 19 -18.22 1.56 -17.01
N GLY A 20 -18.93 2.44 -16.31
CA GLY A 20 -18.46 2.93 -15.02
C GLY A 20 -18.34 1.73 -14.12
N SER A 21 -17.11 1.34 -13.79
CA SER A 21 -16.87 0.38 -12.72
C SER A 21 -17.49 0.96 -11.47
N LYS A 22 -18.69 0.48 -11.11
CA LYS A 22 -19.23 0.71 -9.77
C LYS A 22 -18.21 0.08 -8.84
N HIS A 23 -17.37 0.89 -8.21
CA HIS A 23 -16.63 0.49 -7.02
C HIS A 23 -17.69 0.01 -6.03
N SER A 24 -17.88 -1.31 -5.97
CA SER A 24 -18.71 -1.92 -4.95
C SER A 24 -18.00 -1.64 -3.64
N GLU A 25 -18.71 -1.06 -2.68
CA GLU A 25 -18.18 -0.92 -1.33
C GLU A 25 -17.77 -2.32 -0.82
N PRO A 26 -16.61 -2.42 -0.15
CA PRO A 26 -16.13 -3.71 0.32
C PRO A 26 -17.10 -4.29 1.36
N PRO A 27 -17.34 -5.62 1.36
CA PRO A 27 -18.26 -6.26 2.30
C PRO A 27 -17.91 -5.96 3.76
N ILE A 28 -18.92 -5.83 4.61
CA ILE A 28 -18.72 -5.62 6.06
C ILE A 28 -18.51 -6.96 6.75
N VAL A 29 -17.43 -7.07 7.51
CA VAL A 29 -17.07 -8.29 8.26
C VAL A 29 -17.53 -8.20 9.72
N ALA A 30 -17.41 -7.03 10.33
CA ALA A 30 -17.84 -6.79 11.70
C ALA A 30 -18.11 -5.30 11.97
N LYS A 31 -18.84 -5.02 13.05
CA LYS A 31 -19.08 -3.66 13.55
C LYS A 31 -18.72 -3.61 15.04
N VAL A 32 -17.86 -2.67 15.41
CA VAL A 32 -17.37 -2.45 16.78
C VAL A 32 -17.78 -1.04 17.20
N GLU A 33 -18.82 -0.93 18.04
CA GLU A 33 -19.46 0.34 18.39
C GLU A 33 -19.82 1.16 17.13
N ASN A 34 -19.16 2.31 16.94
CA ASN A 34 -19.35 3.21 15.81
C ASN A 34 -18.38 2.95 14.63
N ARG A 35 -17.47 1.96 14.74
CA ARG A 35 -16.49 1.61 13.71
C ARG A 35 -16.91 0.36 12.94
N ILE A 36 -16.74 0.38 11.63
CA ILE A 36 -17.03 -0.75 10.73
C ILE A 36 -15.69 -1.35 10.29
N ILE A 37 -15.59 -2.69 10.31
CA ILE A 37 -14.48 -3.46 9.77
C ILE A 37 -14.91 -4.02 8.42
N THR A 38 -14.21 -3.65 7.35
CA THR A 38 -14.46 -4.11 5.98
C THR A 38 -13.64 -5.37 5.65
N ALA A 39 -14.02 -6.06 4.58
CA ALA A 39 -13.32 -7.25 4.10
C ALA A 39 -11.88 -6.94 3.70
N ASP A 40 -11.62 -5.78 3.09
CA ASP A 40 -10.29 -5.37 2.68
C ASP A 40 -9.38 -5.08 3.88
N GLU A 41 -9.91 -4.38 4.90
CA GLU A 41 -9.18 -4.15 6.15
C GLU A 41 -8.84 -5.47 6.85
N TYR A 42 -9.82 -6.39 6.90
CA TYR A 42 -9.61 -7.71 7.47
C TYR A 42 -8.57 -8.52 6.69
N ALA A 43 -8.63 -8.52 5.35
CA ALA A 43 -7.66 -9.22 4.50
C ALA A 43 -6.24 -8.72 4.76
N PHE A 44 -6.06 -7.40 4.80
CA PHE A 44 -4.78 -6.79 5.14
C PHE A 44 -4.28 -7.19 6.55
N ALA A 45 -5.18 -7.18 7.54
CA ALA A 45 -4.83 -7.62 8.89
C ALA A 45 -4.45 -9.11 8.95
N TYR A 46 -5.11 -9.96 8.15
CA TYR A 46 -4.82 -11.38 8.05
C TYR A 46 -3.46 -11.64 7.38
N GLU A 47 -3.14 -10.92 6.30
CA GLU A 47 -1.85 -11.03 5.60
C GLU A 47 -0.66 -10.63 6.48
N LEU A 48 -0.85 -9.64 7.35
CA LEU A 48 0.18 -9.18 8.29
C LEU A 48 0.19 -9.94 9.63
N SER A 49 -0.71 -10.91 9.81
CA SER A 49 -0.76 -11.66 11.05
C SER A 49 0.40 -12.66 11.16
N PRO A 50 0.91 -12.91 12.37
CA PRO A 50 1.97 -13.90 12.59
C PRO A 50 1.56 -15.28 12.09
N ARG A 51 2.54 -16.02 11.55
CA ARG A 51 2.27 -17.32 10.92
C ARG A 51 1.69 -18.33 11.91
N GLU A 52 2.06 -18.25 13.18
CA GLU A 52 1.54 -19.09 14.25
C GLU A 52 0.02 -18.96 14.40
N LEU A 53 -0.53 -17.76 14.13
CA LEU A 53 -1.96 -17.47 14.19
C LEU A 53 -2.67 -17.94 12.92
N THR A 54 -2.06 -17.72 11.74
CA THR A 54 -2.64 -18.10 10.45
C THR A 54 -2.50 -19.59 10.14
N SER A 55 -1.61 -20.31 10.82
CA SER A 55 -1.41 -21.76 10.67
C SER A 55 -2.41 -22.62 11.44
N LEU A 56 -3.29 -21.99 12.23
CA LEU A 56 -4.40 -22.70 12.88
C LEU A 56 -5.38 -23.23 11.83
N GLU A 57 -6.31 -24.09 12.27
CA GLU A 57 -7.43 -24.50 11.43
C GLU A 57 -8.13 -23.27 10.83
N ASN A 58 -8.43 -23.32 9.53
CA ASN A 58 -8.87 -22.19 8.73
C ASN A 58 -9.94 -21.29 9.39
N GLN A 59 -10.98 -21.88 10.00
CA GLN A 59 -12.02 -21.09 10.68
C GLN A 59 -11.50 -20.45 11.96
N LYS A 60 -10.74 -21.18 12.77
CA LYS A 60 -10.15 -20.69 14.01
C LYS A 60 -9.13 -19.58 13.76
N ALA A 61 -8.25 -19.76 12.77
CA ALA A 61 -7.30 -18.73 12.34
C ALA A 61 -8.04 -17.43 11.98
N ARG A 62 -9.10 -17.53 11.17
CA ARG A 62 -9.87 -16.37 10.74
C ARG A 62 -10.52 -15.63 11.90
N LEU A 63 -11.15 -16.36 12.81
CA LEU A 63 -11.79 -15.77 13.99
C LEU A 63 -10.76 -15.14 14.92
N SER A 64 -9.63 -15.82 15.20
CA SER A 64 -8.60 -15.26 16.07
C SER A 64 -7.95 -13.98 15.53
N VAL A 65 -7.79 -13.87 14.21
CA VAL A 65 -7.35 -12.61 13.57
C VAL A 65 -8.41 -11.52 13.73
N LEU A 66 -9.69 -11.86 13.54
CA LEU A 66 -10.79 -10.90 13.67
C LEU A 66 -10.92 -10.40 15.11
N ASP A 67 -10.89 -11.30 16.09
CA ASP A 67 -10.93 -10.97 17.52
C ASP A 67 -9.77 -10.05 17.89
N ARG A 68 -8.56 -10.37 17.43
CA ARG A 68 -7.39 -9.51 17.66
C ARG A 68 -7.54 -8.13 17.03
N LEU A 69 -8.18 -8.03 15.87
CA LEU A 69 -8.47 -6.74 15.24
C LEU A 69 -9.50 -5.95 16.06
N ILE A 70 -10.55 -6.61 16.55
CA ILE A 70 -11.56 -6.01 17.43
C ILE A 70 -10.92 -5.51 18.74
N ASP A 71 -10.10 -6.33 19.40
CA ASP A 71 -9.40 -5.96 20.64
C ASP A 71 -8.53 -4.72 20.44
N ARG A 72 -7.79 -4.64 19.33
CA ARG A 72 -6.98 -3.47 18.99
C ARG A 72 -7.82 -2.20 18.84
N ILE A 73 -9.01 -2.30 18.25
CA ILE A 73 -9.93 -1.18 18.09
C ILE A 73 -10.42 -0.70 19.45
N LEU A 74 -10.89 -1.63 20.29
CA LEU A 74 -11.40 -1.31 21.62
C LEU A 74 -10.31 -0.67 22.50
N LEU A 75 -9.09 -1.20 22.45
CA LEU A 75 -7.94 -0.62 23.16
C LEU A 75 -7.61 0.79 22.65
N ALA A 76 -7.61 1.01 21.33
CA ALA A 76 -7.36 2.32 20.76
C ALA A 76 -8.44 3.34 21.16
N GLN A 77 -9.72 2.97 21.06
CA GLN A 77 -10.84 3.82 21.49
C GLN A 77 -10.77 4.14 22.98
N ASN A 78 -10.38 3.17 23.82
CA ASN A 78 -10.22 3.42 25.25
C ASN A 78 -9.03 4.34 25.54
N ALA A 79 -7.91 4.19 24.83
CA ALA A 79 -6.76 5.08 24.94
C ALA A 79 -7.08 6.52 24.53
N GLU A 80 -7.92 6.70 23.49
CA GLU A 80 -8.44 8.01 23.08
C GLU A 80 -9.35 8.61 24.16
N LYS A 81 -10.28 7.83 24.73
CA LYS A 81 -11.16 8.27 25.84
C LYS A 81 -10.36 8.71 27.07
N LEU A 82 -9.19 8.12 27.30
CA LEU A 82 -8.27 8.45 28.40
C LEU A 82 -7.23 9.53 28.04
N GLU A 83 -7.30 10.11 26.83
CA GLU A 83 -6.36 11.15 26.34
C GLU A 83 -4.88 10.74 26.40
N LEU A 84 -4.60 9.43 26.27
CA LEU A 84 -3.24 8.89 26.37
C LEU A 84 -2.37 9.26 25.16
N GLY A 85 -2.97 9.49 24.00
CA GLY A 85 -2.25 9.83 22.77
C GLY A 85 -1.57 11.22 22.81
N SER A 86 -2.09 12.16 23.59
CA SER A 86 -1.52 13.50 23.77
C SER A 86 -0.50 13.60 24.90
N THR A 87 -0.57 12.68 25.86
CA THR A 87 0.23 12.71 27.10
C THR A 87 1.45 11.78 27.04
N ASP A 88 1.40 10.71 26.23
CA ASP A 88 2.53 9.81 26.02
C ASP A 88 3.48 10.35 24.93
N THR A 89 4.56 11.00 25.39
CA THR A 89 5.61 11.54 24.52
C THR A 89 6.33 10.48 23.68
N MET A 90 6.44 9.23 24.15
CA MET A 90 7.09 8.16 23.40
C MET A 90 6.19 7.67 22.25
N MET A 91 4.89 7.51 22.52
CA MET A 91 3.91 7.17 21.48
C MET A 91 3.89 8.23 20.38
N GLN A 92 3.90 9.51 20.74
CA GLN A 92 3.93 10.60 19.77
C GLN A 92 5.17 10.57 18.88
N GLN A 93 6.35 10.37 19.47
CA GLN A 93 7.59 10.25 18.73
C GLN A 93 7.56 9.08 17.75
N ALA A 94 7.03 7.93 18.17
CA ALA A 94 6.89 6.76 17.30
C ALA A 94 5.95 7.05 16.12
N VAL A 95 4.78 7.65 16.37
CA VAL A 95 3.82 8.04 15.33
C VAL A 95 4.46 9.02 14.34
N ASP A 96 5.22 10.00 14.82
CA ASP A 96 5.92 10.97 13.97
C ASP A 96 6.98 10.33 13.07
N ILE A 97 7.74 9.36 13.59
CA ILE A 97 8.72 8.61 12.80
C ILE A 97 8.02 7.87 11.66
N TYR A 98 6.96 7.10 11.96
CA TYR A 98 6.23 6.36 10.94
C TYR A 98 5.57 7.28 9.90
N ARG A 99 5.02 8.41 10.35
CA ARG A 99 4.44 9.42 9.45
C ARG A 99 5.49 9.96 8.48
N ARG A 100 6.67 10.35 8.97
CA ARG A 100 7.77 10.84 8.13
C ARG A 100 8.24 9.77 7.14
N GLN A 101 8.39 8.53 7.59
CA GLN A 101 8.78 7.42 6.72
C GLN A 101 7.76 7.17 5.59
N ALA A 102 6.46 7.18 5.91
CA ALA A 102 5.41 7.03 4.90
C ALA A 102 5.44 8.15 3.86
N ILE A 103 5.57 9.41 4.29
CA ILE A 103 5.67 10.56 3.39
C ILE A 103 6.92 10.45 2.50
N ASN A 104 8.08 10.16 3.09
CA ASN A 104 9.34 10.03 2.35
C ASN A 104 9.26 8.91 1.30
N ARG A 105 8.64 7.78 1.65
CA ARG A 105 8.42 6.67 0.73
C ARG A 105 7.56 7.11 -0.45
N GLU A 106 6.41 7.74 -0.20
CA GLU A 106 5.52 8.17 -1.29
C GLU A 106 6.16 9.24 -2.17
N LEU A 107 6.92 10.18 -1.60
CA LEU A 107 7.69 11.15 -2.37
C LEU A 107 8.76 10.47 -3.24
N TYR A 108 9.51 9.52 -2.68
CA TYR A 108 10.50 8.74 -3.43
C TYR A 108 9.84 7.97 -4.58
N LEU A 109 8.71 7.29 -4.31
CA LEU A 109 7.99 6.56 -5.35
C LEU A 109 7.56 7.51 -6.47
N LYS A 110 6.90 8.61 -6.13
CA LYS A 110 6.34 9.56 -7.08
C LYS A 110 7.40 10.28 -7.92
N HIS A 111 8.47 10.76 -7.30
CA HIS A 111 9.41 11.68 -7.95
C HIS A 111 10.70 11.02 -8.42
N ILE A 112 11.06 9.86 -7.87
CA ILE A 112 12.31 9.18 -8.20
C ILE A 112 12.00 7.85 -8.87
N ARG A 113 11.30 6.93 -8.20
CA ARG A 113 11.14 5.56 -8.73
C ARG A 113 10.25 5.50 -9.97
N THR A 114 9.07 6.09 -9.94
CA THR A 114 8.08 5.97 -11.04
C THR A 114 8.54 6.62 -12.35
N PRO A 115 9.20 7.80 -12.36
CA PRO A 115 9.70 8.39 -13.60
C PRO A 115 10.90 7.66 -14.21
N ILE A 116 11.65 6.88 -13.42
CA ILE A 116 12.82 6.14 -13.91
C ILE A 116 12.32 4.89 -14.64
N SER A 117 12.66 4.80 -15.92
CA SER A 117 12.51 3.59 -16.73
C SER A 117 13.89 3.05 -17.03
N VAL A 118 14.09 1.76 -16.74
CA VAL A 118 15.30 1.02 -17.09
C VAL A 118 14.99 0.23 -18.35
N ASN A 119 15.88 0.28 -19.34
CA ASN A 119 15.73 -0.51 -20.55
C ASN A 119 16.49 -1.84 -20.45
N GLU A 120 16.17 -2.80 -21.32
CA GLU A 120 16.72 -4.16 -21.27
C GLU A 120 18.25 -4.19 -21.47
N ASP A 121 18.80 -3.23 -22.22
CA ASP A 121 20.24 -3.14 -22.47
C ASP A 121 21.01 -2.66 -21.23
N GLU A 122 20.45 -1.70 -20.48
CA GLU A 122 20.96 -1.27 -19.18
C GLU A 122 20.93 -2.42 -18.16
N GLU A 123 19.86 -3.22 -18.13
CA GLU A 123 19.77 -4.40 -17.28
C GLU A 123 20.85 -5.43 -17.62
N ARG A 124 21.05 -5.73 -18.91
CA ARG A 124 22.08 -6.67 -19.39
C ARG A 124 23.48 -6.19 -19.04
N GLU A 125 23.76 -4.91 -19.21
CA GLU A 125 25.05 -4.32 -18.88
C GLU A 125 25.30 -4.33 -17.35
N ALA A 126 24.28 -4.02 -16.55
CA ALA A 126 24.37 -4.10 -15.10
C ALA A 126 24.64 -5.54 -14.63
N PHE A 127 23.96 -6.53 -15.23
CA PHE A 127 24.19 -7.94 -14.94
C PHE A 127 25.63 -8.34 -15.29
N ARG A 128 26.13 -7.96 -16.47
CA ARG A 128 27.50 -8.23 -16.89
C ARG A 128 28.51 -7.62 -15.91
N ARG A 129 28.33 -6.35 -15.52
CA ARG A 129 29.18 -5.67 -14.51
C ARG A 129 29.16 -6.39 -13.17
N SER A 130 28.00 -6.89 -12.72
CA SER A 130 27.89 -7.63 -11.45
C SER A 130 28.73 -8.92 -11.41
N LYS A 131 29.11 -9.46 -12.57
CA LYS A 131 29.93 -10.67 -12.73
C LYS A 131 31.40 -10.38 -13.02
N MET A 132 31.79 -9.11 -13.02
CA MET A 132 33.16 -8.70 -13.31
C MET A 132 33.81 -8.10 -12.07
N THR A 133 35.07 -8.48 -11.83
CA THR A 133 35.93 -7.86 -10.82
C THR A 133 36.85 -6.86 -11.50
N LEU A 134 36.75 -5.59 -11.13
CA LEU A 134 37.61 -4.52 -11.65
C LEU A 134 38.78 -4.29 -10.70
N PHE A 135 39.99 -4.55 -11.17
CA PHE A 135 41.22 -4.16 -10.48
C PHE A 135 41.59 -2.75 -10.91
N VAL A 136 41.50 -1.80 -9.98
CA VAL A 136 41.84 -0.39 -10.22
C VAL A 136 43.01 0.03 -9.34
N LYS A 137 43.91 0.85 -9.89
CA LYS A 137 44.92 1.59 -9.13
C LYS A 137 44.47 3.03 -9.08
N HIS A 138 44.38 3.61 -7.88
CA HIS A 138 44.13 5.03 -7.70
C HIS A 138 45.37 5.70 -7.13
N PHE A 139 45.67 6.91 -7.59
CA PHE A 139 46.67 7.78 -6.99
C PHE A 139 45.94 8.79 -6.10
N VAL A 140 46.36 8.91 -4.85
CA VAL A 140 45.86 9.94 -3.94
C VAL A 140 46.78 11.15 -4.09
N SER A 141 46.21 12.29 -4.45
CA SER A 141 46.92 13.57 -4.36
C SER A 141 46.62 14.17 -3.00
N GLU A 142 47.63 14.35 -2.17
CA GLU A 142 47.52 15.23 -1.00
C GLU A 142 47.34 16.67 -1.50
N LYS A 143 46.40 17.40 -0.90
CA LYS A 143 46.26 18.84 -1.10
C LYS A 143 47.24 19.53 -0.15
N GLU A 144 48.15 20.34 -0.71
CA GLU A 144 48.91 21.35 0.03
C GLU A 144 47.99 22.42 0.65
#